data_AF-A0A356K831-F1
#
_entry.id   AF-A0A356K831-F1
#
_cell.length_a   1.000
_cell.length_b   1.000
_cell.length_c   1.000
_cell.angle_alpha   90.00
_cell.angle_beta   90.00
_cell.angle_gamma   90.00
#
_symmetry.space_group_name_H-M   'P 1'
#
loop_
_entity.id
_entity.type
_entity.pdbx_description
1 polymer ?
#
loop_
_entity_poly.entity_id
_entity_poly.type
_entity_poly.pdbx_seq_one_letter_code
_entity_poly.pdbx_strand_id
1 'polypeptide(L)'
;MTDSEHDEARIRRAFRRSLLAIASALLLGLLILLGQRFKQPASQPIEQRETLGPSSVERDTVSAPDLVFTDITASAGLDFIHVNGAHGERLLPETMGGGIAFL
;
A
#
# COMPACT_ATOMS: atom_id res chain seq x y z
N MET A 1 -51.22 -27.98 -36.27
CA MET A 1 -50.03 -27.31 -36.87
C MET A 1 -49.92 -25.83 -36.48
N THR A 2 -50.69 -25.37 -35.48
CA THR A 2 -50.82 -23.95 -35.09
C THR A 2 -50.20 -23.63 -33.72
N ASP A 3 -49.91 -24.64 -32.88
CA ASP A 3 -49.33 -24.43 -31.54
C ASP A 3 -47.84 -24.06 -31.57
N SER A 4 -47.06 -24.70 -32.43
CA SER A 4 -45.60 -24.46 -32.51
C SER A 4 -45.24 -23.04 -32.94
N GLU A 5 -46.01 -22.46 -33.87
CA GLU A 5 -45.85 -21.07 -34.35
C GLU A 5 -46.12 -20.04 -33.24
N HIS A 6 -47.13 -20.29 -32.40
CA HIS A 6 -47.48 -19.40 -31.28
C HIS A 6 -46.43 -19.44 -30.16
N ASP A 7 -45.86 -20.62 -29.89
CA ASP A 7 -44.79 -20.77 -28.89
C ASP A 7 -43.49 -20.13 -29.35
N GLU A 8 -43.12 -20.26 -30.63
CA GLU A 8 -41.94 -19.60 -31.18
C GLU A 8 -42.03 -18.06 -31.11
N ALA A 9 -43.20 -17.49 -31.40
CA ALA A 9 -43.44 -16.05 -31.28
C ALA A 9 -43.31 -15.55 -29.83
N ARG A 10 -43.75 -16.35 -28.85
CA ARG A 10 -43.63 -16.03 -27.42
C ARG A 10 -42.18 -16.08 -26.96
N ILE A 11 -41.43 -17.11 -27.34
CA ILE A 11 -40.00 -17.25 -27.01
C ILE A 11 -39.21 -16.06 -27.57
N ARG A 12 -39.44 -15.71 -28.84
CA ARG A 12 -38.78 -14.58 -29.50
C ARG A 12 -39.06 -13.24 -28.80
N ARG A 13 -40.30 -13.03 -28.35
CA ARG A 13 -40.70 -11.82 -27.62
C ARG A 13 -40.09 -11.77 -26.22
N ALA A 14 -40.07 -12.90 -25.51
CA ALA A 14 -39.44 -13.01 -24.20
C ALA A 14 -37.92 -12.76 -24.29
N PHE A 15 -37.25 -13.36 -25.28
CA PHE A 15 -35.83 -13.18 -25.54
C PHE A 15 -35.50 -11.71 -25.83
N ARG A 16 -36.23 -11.05 -26.74
CA ARG A 16 -36.02 -9.62 -27.05
C ARG A 16 -36.26 -8.71 -25.84
N ARG A 17 -37.26 -9.00 -25.01
CA ARG A 17 -37.51 -8.25 -23.77
C ARG A 17 -36.38 -8.43 -22.75
N SER A 18 -35.86 -9.65 -22.60
CA SER A 18 -34.72 -9.90 -21.72
C SER A 18 -33.45 -9.19 -22.22
N LEU A 19 -33.21 -9.18 -23.53
CA LEU A 19 -32.08 -8.49 -24.13
C LEU A 19 -32.17 -6.96 -23.92
N LEU A 20 -33.36 -6.39 -24.09
CA LEU A 20 -33.60 -4.97 -23.80
C LEU A 20 -33.43 -4.63 -22.31
N ALA A 21 -33.88 -5.50 -21.41
CA ALA A 21 -33.72 -5.31 -19.97
C ALA A 21 -32.25 -5.39 -19.53
N ILE A 22 -31.47 -6.32 -20.11
CA ILE A 22 -30.03 -6.42 -19.85
C ILE A 22 -29.31 -5.18 -20.42
N ALA A 23 -29.62 -4.79 -21.66
CA ALA A 23 -29.01 -3.63 -22.30
C ALA A 23 -29.30 -2.33 -21.54
N SER A 24 -30.53 -2.15 -21.02
CA SER A 24 -30.88 -0.97 -20.22
C SER A 24 -30.18 -0.96 -18.87
N ALA A 25 -30.04 -2.12 -18.20
CA ALA A 25 -29.30 -2.24 -16.96
C ALA A 25 -27.80 -1.91 -17.16
N LEU A 26 -27.19 -2.42 -18.23
CA LEU A 26 -25.79 -2.12 -18.58
C LEU A 26 -25.60 -0.64 -18.92
N LEU A 27 -26.51 -0.04 -19.69
CA LEU A 27 -26.48 1.38 -20.00
C LEU A 27 -26.58 2.25 -18.74
N LEU A 28 -27.50 1.91 -17.83
CA LEU A 28 -27.65 2.62 -16.57
C LEU A 28 -26.41 2.50 -15.70
N GLY A 29 -25.84 1.29 -15.58
CA GLY A 29 -24.58 1.06 -14.86
C GLY A 29 -23.41 1.87 -15.45
N LEU A 30 -23.31 1.92 -16.78
CA LEU A 30 -22.30 2.71 -17.48
C LEU A 30 -22.47 4.21 -17.20
N LEU A 31 -23.70 4.74 -17.27
CA LEU A 31 -23.97 6.14 -16.97
C LEU A 31 -23.63 6.51 -15.51
N ILE A 32 -23.93 5.63 -14.55
CA ILE A 32 -23.57 5.81 -13.14
C ILE A 32 -22.04 5.85 -12.99
N LEU A 33 -21.33 4.89 -13.60
CA LEU A 33 -19.86 4.84 -13.55
C LEU A 33 -19.22 6.09 -14.15
N LEU A 34 -19.70 6.57 -15.31
CA LEU A 34 -19.21 7.80 -15.91
C LEU A 34 -19.49 9.01 -15.01
N GLY A 35 -20.69 9.12 -14.44
CA GLY A 35 -21.05 10.22 -13.54
C GLY A 35 -20.21 10.25 -12.25
N GLN A 36 -19.85 9.09 -11.71
CA GLN A 36 -18.97 9.00 -10.54
C GLN A 36 -17.52 9.43 -10.84
N ARG A 37 -17.03 9.20 -12.07
CA ARG A 37 -15.70 9.65 -12.49
C ARG A 37 -15.60 11.18 -12.57
N PHE A 38 -16.65 11.84 -13.05
CA PHE A 38 -16.71 13.31 -13.10
C PHE A 38 -16.79 13.97 -11.72
N LYS A 39 -17.30 13.26 -10.71
CA LYS A 39 -17.44 13.76 -9.34
C LYS A 39 -16.19 13.55 -8.48
N GLN A 40 -15.13 12.90 -8.98
CA GLN A 40 -13.89 12.74 -8.23
C GLN A 40 -13.30 14.14 -7.96
N PRO A 41 -13.26 14.60 -6.70
CA PRO A 41 -12.68 15.88 -6.39
C PRO A 41 -11.21 15.84 -6.80
N ALA A 42 -10.74 16.86 -7.51
CA ALA A 42 -9.33 17.00 -7.80
C ALA A 42 -8.55 16.92 -6.48
N SER A 43 -7.52 16.07 -6.43
CA SER A 43 -6.63 16.00 -5.28
C SER A 43 -6.12 17.40 -4.99
N GLN A 44 -6.51 17.94 -3.82
CA GLN A 44 -6.05 19.26 -3.40
C GLN A 44 -4.52 19.25 -3.38
N PRO A 45 -3.85 20.24 -3.99
CA PRO A 45 -2.41 20.39 -3.84
C PRO A 45 -2.09 20.43 -2.35
N ILE A 46 -1.25 19.51 -1.89
CA ILE A 46 -0.81 19.50 -0.50
C ILE A 46 -0.08 20.83 -0.28
N GLU A 47 -0.66 21.70 0.53
CA GLU A 47 -0.04 22.96 0.93
C GLU A 47 1.25 22.61 1.68
N GLN A 48 2.38 22.77 0.98
CA GLN A 48 3.70 22.50 1.52
C GLN A 48 3.99 23.55 2.59
N ARG A 49 3.61 23.25 3.84
CA ARG A 49 4.04 24.03 4.98
C ARG A 49 5.56 23.94 5.05
N GLU A 50 6.21 25.09 5.19
CA GLU A 50 7.62 25.13 5.53
C GLU A 50 7.84 24.30 6.80
N THR A 51 8.71 23.31 6.69
CA THR A 51 9.16 22.55 7.85
C THR A 51 9.97 23.49 8.72
N LEU A 52 9.35 23.98 9.79
CA LEU A 52 10.06 24.53 10.95
C LEU A 52 10.82 23.36 11.59
N GLY A 53 11.92 22.95 10.95
CA GLY A 53 12.87 22.02 11.54
C GLY A 53 13.47 22.63 12.80
N PRO A 54 14.14 21.83 13.64
CA PRO A 54 14.85 22.37 14.79
C PRO A 54 15.78 23.49 14.31
N SER A 55 15.59 24.69 14.84
CA SER A 55 16.52 25.80 14.67
C SER A 55 17.90 25.27 15.05
N SER A 56 18.90 25.48 14.18
CA SER A 56 20.28 25.09 14.45
C SER A 56 20.67 25.61 15.83
N VAL A 57 20.84 24.71 16.80
CA VAL A 57 21.38 25.07 18.10
C VAL A 57 22.78 25.60 17.85
N GLU A 58 23.04 26.83 18.26
CA GLU A 58 24.39 27.38 18.28
C GLU A 58 25.23 26.42 19.11
N ARG A 59 26.14 25.69 18.45
CA ARG A 59 26.96 24.69 19.12
C ARG A 59 27.83 25.44 20.11
N ASP A 60 27.57 25.23 21.38
CA ASP A 60 28.52 25.57 22.44
C ASP A 60 29.90 25.07 22.00
N THR A 61 30.88 25.96 21.97
CA THR A 61 32.27 25.67 21.55
C THR A 61 33.04 24.88 22.62
N VAL A 62 32.32 24.20 23.52
CA VAL A 62 32.89 23.29 24.50
C VAL A 62 33.57 22.18 23.73
N SER A 63 34.90 22.15 23.80
CA SER A 63 35.68 21.03 23.29
C SER A 63 35.21 19.79 24.03
N ALA A 64 34.66 18.82 23.29
CA ALA A 64 34.40 17.51 23.85
C ALA A 64 35.72 16.96 24.43
N PRO A 65 35.68 16.29 25.59
CA PRO A 65 36.86 15.60 26.10
C PRO A 65 37.30 14.53 25.10
N ASP A 66 38.59 14.20 25.09
CA ASP A 66 39.10 13.09 24.30
C ASP A 66 38.47 11.78 24.80
N LEU A 67 37.45 11.31 24.09
CA LEU A 67 36.76 10.06 24.37
C LEU A 67 37.46 8.94 23.60
N VAL A 68 38.39 8.27 24.28
CA VAL A 68 39.08 7.11 23.72
C VAL A 68 38.25 5.86 23.98
N PHE A 69 37.67 5.29 22.92
CA PHE A 69 37.03 3.97 22.99
C PHE A 69 38.09 2.88 22.86
N THR A 70 38.07 1.93 23.79
CA THR A 70 38.92 0.73 23.72
C THR A 70 38.07 -0.45 23.33
N ASP A 71 38.45 -1.15 22.24
CA ASP A 71 37.82 -2.41 21.88
C ASP A 71 38.22 -3.50 22.89
N ILE A 72 37.24 -3.97 23.66
CA ILE A 72 37.39 -5.06 24.63
C ILE A 72 36.69 -6.35 24.17
N THR A 73 36.25 -6.44 22.91
CA THR A 73 35.49 -7.58 22.39
C THR A 73 36.20 -8.91 22.68
N ALA A 74 37.49 -8.98 22.36
CA ALA A 74 38.31 -10.17 22.60
C ALA A 74 38.55 -10.45 24.08
N SER A 75 38.86 -9.43 24.89
CA SER A 75 39.13 -9.62 26.32
C SER A 75 37.87 -9.93 27.14
N ALA A 76 36.71 -9.53 26.64
CA ALA A 76 35.40 -9.90 27.16
C ALA A 76 34.94 -11.31 26.72
N GLY A 77 35.72 -11.99 25.87
CA GLY A 77 35.35 -13.31 25.34
C GLY A 77 34.16 -13.28 24.37
N LEU A 78 33.88 -12.12 23.76
CA LEU A 78 32.81 -11.95 22.80
C LEU A 78 33.33 -12.26 21.39
N ASP A 79 32.74 -13.24 20.71
CA ASP A 79 33.00 -13.56 19.31
C ASP A 79 31.67 -13.54 18.55
N PHE A 80 31.21 -12.33 18.21
CA PHE A 80 29.91 -12.13 17.59
C PHE A 80 29.94 -12.53 16.12
N ILE A 81 29.23 -13.61 15.78
CA ILE A 81 29.01 -14.03 14.40
C ILE A 81 27.58 -13.68 14.02
N HIS A 82 27.44 -12.75 13.07
CA HIS A 82 26.14 -12.45 12.49
C HIS A 82 25.73 -13.56 11.53
N VAL A 83 24.66 -14.28 11.86
CA VAL A 83 23.99 -15.22 10.96
C VAL A 83 22.69 -14.58 10.51
N ASN A 84 22.56 -14.28 9.22
CA ASN A 84 21.30 -13.77 8.69
C ASN A 84 20.23 -14.88 8.72
N GLY A 85 19.04 -14.57 9.22
CA GLY A 85 17.93 -15.52 9.32
C GLY A 85 17.25 -15.83 7.99
N ALA A 86 17.94 -15.67 6.85
CA ALA A 86 17.42 -15.73 5.48
C ALA A 86 17.09 -17.17 5.03
N HIS A 87 16.44 -17.95 5.87
CA HIS A 87 16.02 -19.32 5.63
C HIS A 87 14.48 -19.41 5.72
N GLY A 88 13.82 -19.60 4.57
CA GLY A 88 12.37 -19.79 4.46
C GLY A 88 11.72 -19.02 3.30
N GLU A 89 10.51 -19.42 2.88
CA GLU A 89 9.73 -18.73 1.82
C GLU A 89 8.93 -17.51 2.34
N ARG A 90 9.20 -17.03 3.56
CA ARG A 90 8.49 -15.91 4.17
C ARG A 90 9.46 -14.77 4.47
N LEU A 91 9.26 -13.66 3.78
CA LEU A 91 9.97 -12.40 3.98
C LEU A 91 9.36 -11.66 5.17
N LEU A 92 9.70 -12.06 6.39
CA LEU A 92 9.41 -11.22 7.55
C LEU A 92 10.60 -10.26 7.76
N PRO A 93 10.35 -8.94 7.89
CA PRO A 93 11.42 -8.01 8.24
C PRO A 93 11.91 -8.31 9.66
N GLU A 94 13.22 -8.42 9.86
CA GLU A 94 13.83 -8.51 11.18
C GLU A 94 13.55 -7.19 11.93
N THR A 95 12.63 -7.22 12.90
CA THR A 95 12.17 -6.01 13.60
C THR A 95 13.21 -5.42 14.56
N MET A 96 14.26 -6.17 14.88
CA MET A 96 15.45 -5.72 15.62
C MET A 96 16.65 -6.49 15.08
N GLY A 97 17.62 -5.79 14.48
CA GLY A 97 18.84 -6.43 13.95
C GLY A 97 19.61 -7.14 15.07
N GLY A 98 20.16 -8.31 14.77
CA GLY A 98 20.92 -9.11 15.73
C GLY A 98 22.14 -8.34 16.24
N GLY A 99 22.02 -7.69 17.40
CA GLY A 99 23.11 -6.99 18.05
C GLY A 99 22.62 -6.18 19.25
N ILE A 100 23.18 -6.46 20.43
CA ILE A 100 23.01 -5.64 21.63
C ILE A 100 24.32 -4.86 21.81
N ALA A 101 24.24 -3.54 21.94
CA ALA A 101 25.37 -2.72 22.34
C ALA A 101 25.61 -2.87 23.85
N PHE A 102 26.81 -3.30 24.24
CA PHE A 102 27.28 -3.22 25.62
C PHE A 102 28.13 -1.95 25.74
N LEU A 103 27.80 -1.09 26.73
CA LEU A 103 28.53 0.13 27.08
C LEU A 103 29.25 -0.06 28.42
#